data_AF-A0A963RYQ0-F1
#
_entry.id   AF-A0A963RYQ0-F1
#
_cell.length_a   1.000
_cell.length_b   1.000
_cell.length_c   1.000
_cell.angle_alpha   90.00
_cell.angle_beta   90.00
_cell.angle_gamma   90.00
#
_symmetry.space_group_name_H-M   'P 1'
#
loop_
_entity.id
_entity.type
_entity.pdbx_description
1 polymer ?
#
loop_
_entity_poly.entity_id
_entity_poly.type
_entity_poly.pdbx_seq_one_letter_code
_entity_poly.pdbx_strand_id
1 'polypeptide(L)' 'MADQIARNFAALGEEQAIAATADHLVKFWDPRMREQIKADDPAALSPVVAAAVARL' A
#
# COMPACT_ATOMS: atom_id res chain seq x y z
N MET A 1 -6.41 -6.17 -3.47
CA MET A 1 -7.10 -5.00 -2.87
C MET A 1 -6.17 -3.80 -2.76
N ALA A 2 -4.96 -3.94 -2.19
CA ALA A 2 -4.01 -2.82 -2.05
C ALA A 2 -3.73 -2.06 -3.36
N ASP A 3 -3.56 -2.74 -4.50
CA ASP A 3 -3.34 -2.05 -5.79
C ASP A 3 -4.56 -1.25 -6.27
N GLN A 4 -5.78 -1.60 -5.84
CA GLN A 4 -6.96 -0.80 -6.14
C GLN A 4 -6.98 0.48 -5.29
N ILE A 5 -6.58 0.39 -4.02
CA ILE A 5 -6.39 1.55 -3.14
C ILE A 5 -5.33 2.49 -3.74
N ALA A 6 -4.16 1.95 -4.12
CA ALA A 6 -3.09 2.74 -4.73
C ALA A 6 -3.53 3.42 -6.04
N ARG A 7 -4.30 2.72 -6.89
CA ARG A 7 -4.85 3.29 -8.12
C ARG A 7 -5.79 4.48 -7.86
N ASN A 8 -6.57 4.46 -6.79
CA ASN A 8 -7.43 5.59 -6.44
C ASN A 8 -6.64 6.85 -6.07
N PHE A 9 -5.42 6.69 -5.57
CA PHE A 9 -4.53 7.80 -5.23
C PHE A 9 -3.57 8.21 -6.35
N ALA A 10 -3.58 7.52 -7.50
CA ALA A 10 -2.62 7.77 -8.58
C ALA A 10 -2.63 9.22 -9.09
N ALA A 11 -3.79 9.89 -9.06
CA ALA A 11 -3.91 11.30 -9.47
C ALA A 11 -3.16 12.30 -8.56
N LEU A 12 -2.78 11.89 -7.35
CA LEU A 12 -1.99 12.71 -6.41
C LEU A 12 -0.50 12.76 -6.80
N GLY A 13 -0.06 11.95 -7.75
CA GLY A 13 1.36 11.73 -8.03
C GLY A 13 1.98 10.67 -7.12
N GLU A 14 3.11 10.12 -7.54
CA GLU A 14 3.67 8.88 -6.97
C GLU A 14 3.95 8.97 -5.47
N GLU A 15 4.68 9.99 -5.03
CA GLU A 15 5.06 10.12 -3.61
C GLU A 15 3.83 10.24 -2.68
N GLN A 16 2.84 11.03 -3.09
CA GLN A 16 1.61 11.23 -2.35
C GLN A 16 0.72 9.98 -2.39
N ALA A 17 0.70 9.26 -3.51
CA ALA A 17 0.00 7.99 -3.64
C ALA A 17 0.58 6.92 -2.70
N ILE A 18 1.91 6.86 -2.57
CA ILE A 18 2.58 5.95 -1.62
C ILE A 18 2.18 6.30 -0.18
N ALA A 19 2.27 7.58 0.19
CA ALA A 19 1.93 8.03 1.53
C ALA A 19 0.46 7.78 1.88
N ALA A 20 -0.46 8.14 0.98
CA ALA A 20 -1.89 7.92 1.16
C ALA A 20 -2.26 6.44 1.22
N THR A 21 -1.58 5.59 0.44
CA THR A 21 -1.77 4.14 0.50
C THR A 21 -1.33 3.58 1.85
N ALA A 22 -0.14 3.94 2.34
CA ALA A 22 0.35 3.47 3.65
C ALA A 22 -0.60 3.90 4.78
N ASP A 23 -1.01 5.17 4.80
CA ASP A 23 -1.96 5.70 5.78
C ASP A 23 -3.31 4.98 5.74
N HIS A 24 -3.83 4.68 4.54
CA HIS A 24 -5.05 3.91 4.38
C HIS A 24 -4.92 2.49 4.93
N LEU A 25 -3.81 1.79 4.65
CA LEU A 25 -3.57 0.44 5.18
C LEU A 25 -3.51 0.48 6.71
N VAL A 26 -2.85 1.47 7.33
CA VAL A 26 -2.81 1.60 8.80
C VAL A 26 -4.20 1.86 9.40
N LYS A 27 -4.99 2.74 8.78
CA LYS A 27 -6.28 3.19 9.33
C LYS A 27 -7.40 2.16 9.18
N PHE A 28 -7.39 1.39 8.09
CA PHE A 28 -8.56 0.59 7.71
C PHE A 28 -8.28 -0.90 7.64
N TRP A 29 -7.02 -1.36 7.65
CA TRP A 29 -6.73 -2.79 7.66
C TRP A 29 -6.44 -3.28 9.07
N ASP A 30 -7.02 -4.43 9.38
CA ASP A 30 -6.70 -5.15 10.61
C ASP A 30 -5.20 -5.50 10.65
N PRO A 31 -4.59 -5.59 11.86
CA PRO A 31 -3.18 -5.95 12.02
C PRO A 31 -2.79 -7.19 11.22
N ARG A 32 -3.63 -8.24 11.22
CA ARG A 32 -3.39 -9.48 10.47
C ARG A 32 -3.25 -9.25 8.96
N MET A 33 -4.05 -8.37 8.36
CA MET A 33 -3.98 -8.09 6.93
C MET A 33 -2.68 -7.38 6.56
N ARG A 34 -2.21 -6.47 7.44
CA ARG A 34 -0.93 -5.77 7.28
C ARG A 34 0.25 -6.74 7.38
N GLU A 35 0.20 -7.68 8.31
CA GLU A 35 1.24 -8.72 8.41
C GLU A 35 1.24 -9.66 7.20
N GLN A 36 0.06 -10.00 6.65
CA GLN A 36 -0.02 -10.82 5.44
C GLN A 36 0.63 -10.13 4.24
N ILE A 37 0.29 -8.87 3.97
CA ILE A 37 0.87 -8.15 2.82
C ILE A 37 2.36 -7.84 3.01
N LYS A 38 2.84 -7.70 4.25
CA LYS A 38 4.29 -7.60 4.53
C LYS A 38 5.04 -8.89 4.21
N ALA A 39 4.37 -10.03 4.25
CA ALA A 39 4.95 -11.33 3.93
C ALA A 39 4.84 -11.71 2.44
N ASP A 40 4.04 -10.99 1.66
CA ASP A 40 3.95 -11.18 0.21
C ASP A 40 5.26 -10.78 -0.48
N ASP A 41 5.54 -11.39 -1.63
CA ASP A 41 6.67 -11.00 -2.48
C ASP A 41 6.46 -9.56 -3.01
N PRO A 42 7.34 -8.59 -2.69
CA PRO A 42 7.21 -7.22 -3.18
C PRO A 42 7.20 -7.12 -4.71
N ALA A 43 7.81 -8.08 -5.42
CA ALA A 43 7.81 -8.11 -6.88
C ALA A 43 6.42 -8.45 -7.47
N ALA A 44 5.53 -9.04 -6.67
CA ALA A 44 4.14 -9.31 -7.06
C ALA A 44 3.20 -8.12 -6.82
N LEU A 45 3.67 -7.06 -6.15
CA LEU A 45 2.91 -5.85 -5.83
C LEU A 45 3.22 -4.75 -6.86
N SER A 46 2.29 -3.82 -7.07
CA SER A 46 2.62 -2.61 -7.84
C SER A 46 3.69 -1.79 -7.11
N PRO A 47 4.53 -0.99 -7.82
CA PRO A 47 5.60 -0.21 -7.20
C PRO A 47 5.11 0.71 -6.07
N VAL A 48 3.93 1.32 -6.22
CA VAL A 48 3.32 2.19 -5.20
C VAL A 48 2.95 1.39 -3.95
N VAL A 49 2.38 0.19 -4.11
CA VAL A 49 2.01 -0.67 -2.97
C VAL A 49 3.25 -1.22 -2.29
N ALA A 50 4.25 -1.70 -3.03
CA ALA A 50 5.51 -2.18 -2.46
C ALA A 50 6.19 -1.09 -1.61
N ALA A 51 6.27 0.14 -2.14
CA ALA A 51 6.82 1.28 -1.42
C ALA A 51 5.98 1.69 -0.21
N ALA A 52 4.65 1.56 -0.29
CA ALA A 52 3.75 1.85 0.84
C ALA A 52 3.90 0.80 1.95
N VAL A 53 3.96 -0.49 1.60
CA VAL A 53 4.15 -1.60 2.53
C VAL A 53 5.51 -1.49 3.24
N ALA A 54 6.56 -1.04 2.55
CA ALA A 54 7.87 -0.78 3.16
C ALA A 54 7.85 0.35 4.22
N ARG A 55 6.77 1.14 4.32
CA ARG A 55 6.58 2.21 5.32
C ARG A 55 5.67 1.79 6.50
N LEU A 56 5.12 0.58 6.49
CA LEU A 56 4.22 0.04 7.54
C LEU A 56 4.99 -0.63 8.67
#